data_AF-A0A3D1ARV5-F1
#
_entry.id   AF-A0A3D1ARV5-F1
#
_cell.length_a   1.000
_cell.length_b   1.000
_cell.length_c   1.000
_cell.angle_alpha   90.00
_cell.angle_beta   90.00
_cell.angle_gamma   90.00
#
_symmetry.space_group_name_H-M   'P 1'
#
loop_
_entity.id
_entity.type
_entity.pdbx_description
1 polymer ?
#
loop_
_entity_poly.entity_id
_entity_poly.type
_entity_poly.pdbx_seq_one_letter_code
_entity_poly.pdbx_strand_id
1 'polypeptide(L)' 'DDGAETDLDLGHYERFTHAPLTQANNLTSGRIYEQIITRERRGDYLGKTVQVIPHVTNEIKAAAKRVAVDMDVVI' A
#
# COMPACT_ATOMS: atom_id res chain seq x y z
N ASP A 1 -2.26 13.10 -11.60
CA ASP A 1 -2.25 11.92 -12.48
C ASP A 1 -0.87 11.30 -12.60
N ASP A 2 -0.62 10.31 -11.75
CA ASP A 2 0.56 9.44 -11.85
C ASP A 2 0.34 8.23 -12.79
N GLY A 3 -0.78 8.23 -13.54
CA GLY A 3 -1.06 7.29 -14.62
C GLY A 3 -1.30 5.85 -14.17
N ALA A 4 -1.49 5.63 -12.86
CA ALA A 4 -1.75 4.30 -12.32
C ALA A 4 -3.23 3.91 -12.44
N GLU A 5 -3.49 2.63 -12.69
CA GLU A 5 -4.85 2.07 -12.62
C GLU A 5 -5.27 2.00 -11.15
N THR A 6 -6.25 2.81 -10.78
CA THR A 6 -6.74 2.95 -9.41
C THR A 6 -8.22 2.64 -9.30
N ASP A 7 -8.69 2.36 -8.09
CA ASP A 7 -10.11 2.19 -7.82
C ASP A 7 -10.90 3.47 -8.16
N LEU A 8 -12.15 3.31 -8.60
CA LEU A 8 -13.07 4.41 -8.90
C LEU A 8 -13.30 5.32 -7.67
N ASP A 9 -13.22 4.75 -6.48
CA ASP A 9 -13.44 5.48 -5.22
C ASP A 9 -12.42 6.59 -5.00
N LEU A 10 -11.19 6.47 -5.51
CA LEU A 10 -10.20 7.54 -5.40
C LEU A 10 -10.64 8.81 -6.14
N GLY A 11 -11.29 8.67 -7.29
CA GLY A 11 -11.89 9.80 -7.99
C GLY A 11 -13.05 10.43 -7.21
N HIS A 12 -13.78 9.67 -6.38
CA HIS A 12 -14.73 10.26 -5.43
C HIS A 12 -14.00 11.05 -4.34
N TYR A 13 -13.02 10.45 -3.65
CA TYR A 13 -12.31 11.12 -2.57
C TYR A 13 -11.60 12.40 -3.02
N GLU A 14 -10.96 12.40 -4.18
CA GLU A 14 -10.29 13.59 -4.73
C GLU A 14 -11.29 14.72 -5.00
N ARG A 15 -12.48 14.41 -5.55
CA ARG A 15 -13.53 15.41 -5.79
C ARG A 15 -14.10 16.01 -4.50
N PHE A 16 -14.20 15.23 -3.42
CA PHE A 16 -14.78 15.69 -2.15
C PHE A 16 -13.77 16.39 -1.24
N THR A 17 -12.52 15.93 -1.22
CA THR A 17 -11.49 16.43 -0.31
C THR A 17 -10.57 17.47 -0.94
N HIS A 18 -10.53 17.55 -2.28
CA HIS A 18 -9.54 18.29 -3.05
C HIS A 18 -8.08 17.93 -2.72
N ALA A 19 -7.85 16.83 -1.99
CA ALA A 19 -6.53 16.35 -1.67
C ALA A 19 -5.92 15.65 -2.90
N PRO A 20 -4.65 15.92 -3.24
CA PRO A 20 -3.98 15.18 -4.29
C PRO A 20 -3.81 13.72 -3.86
N LEU A 21 -4.36 12.80 -4.65
CA LEU A 21 -4.21 11.36 -4.43
C LEU A 21 -3.19 10.78 -5.40
N THR A 22 -2.53 9.73 -4.96
CA THR A 22 -1.49 9.01 -5.71
C THR A 22 -1.78 7.52 -5.70
N GLN A 23 -1.01 6.76 -6.46
CA GLN A 23 -1.01 5.30 -6.46
C GLN A 23 -0.76 4.73 -5.05
N ALA A 24 -0.14 5.48 -4.13
CA ALA A 24 0.04 5.03 -2.75
C ALA A 24 -1.29 4.97 -1.96
N ASN A 25 -2.31 5.72 -2.39
CA ASN A 25 -3.63 5.76 -1.78
C ASN A 25 -4.52 4.56 -2.19
N ASN A 26 -4.08 3.74 -3.15
CA ASN A 26 -4.74 2.48 -3.52
C ASN A 26 -3.91 1.26 -3.10
N LEU A 27 -4.33 0.55 -2.05
CA LEU A 27 -3.68 -0.69 -1.62
C LEU A 27 -4.57 -1.90 -1.89
N THR A 28 -4.08 -2.83 -2.70
CA THR A 28 -4.79 -4.07 -3.02
C THR A 28 -4.02 -5.28 -2.48
N SER A 29 -4.74 -6.38 -2.22
CA SER A 29 -4.12 -7.66 -1.84
C SER A 29 -3.08 -8.12 -2.87
N GLY A 30 -3.36 -7.93 -4.16
CA GLY A 30 -2.43 -8.28 -5.25
C GLY A 30 -1.08 -7.58 -5.09
N ARG A 31 -1.08 -6.25 -4.87
CA ARG A 31 0.16 -5.46 -4.66
C ARG A 31 0.90 -5.89 -3.40
N ILE A 32 0.19 -6.20 -2.32
CA ILE A 32 0.81 -6.67 -1.07
C ILE A 32 1.52 -8.01 -1.29
N TYR A 33 0.84 -8.99 -1.89
CA TYR A 33 1.42 -10.31 -2.14
C TYR A 33 2.57 -10.25 -3.15
N GLU A 34 2.45 -9.44 -4.21
CA GLU A 34 3.53 -9.23 -5.17
C GLU A 34 4.81 -8.70 -4.49
N GLN A 35 4.68 -7.68 -3.63
CA GLN A 35 5.82 -7.13 -2.89
C GLN A 35 6.46 -8.16 -1.96
N ILE A 36 5.64 -8.94 -1.24
CA ILE A 36 6.13 -9.96 -0.31
C ILE A 36 6.85 -11.08 -1.07
N ILE A 37 6.28 -11.59 -2.16
CA ILE A 37 6.89 -12.63 -3.00
C ILE A 37 8.20 -12.12 -3.61
N THR A 38 8.23 -10.87 -4.06
CA THR A 38 9.45 -10.27 -4.62
C THR A 38 10.57 -10.19 -3.57
N ARG A 39 10.26 -9.77 -2.34
CA ARG A 39 11.22 -9.72 -1.23
C ARG A 39 11.68 -11.12 -0.79
N GLU A 40 10.77 -12.08 -0.79
CA GLU A 40 11.08 -13.48 -0.52
C GLU A 40 12.08 -14.03 -1.53
N ARG A 41 11.81 -13.85 -2.83
CA ARG A 41 12.70 -14.28 -3.92
C ARG A 41 14.06 -13.58 -3.90
N ARG A 42 14.13 -12.35 -3.38
CA ARG A 42 15.39 -11.62 -3.18
C ARG A 42 16.20 -12.13 -1.98
N GLY A 43 15.56 -12.87 -1.08
CA GLY A 43 16.19 -13.41 0.13
C GLY A 43 16.03 -12.53 1.38
N ASP A 44 15.16 -11.52 1.36
CA ASP A 44 14.99 -10.59 2.49
C ASP A 44 14.50 -11.27 3.77
N TYR A 45 13.82 -12.42 3.64
CA TYR A 45 13.34 -13.21 4.78
C TYR A 45 14.33 -14.30 5.23
N LEU A 46 15.55 -14.31 4.69
CA LEU A 46 16.64 -15.23 5.08
C LEU A 46 16.26 -16.71 5.01
N GLY A 47 15.46 -17.09 4.00
CA GLY A 47 14.97 -18.46 3.81
C GLY A 47 13.92 -18.93 4.83
N LYS A 48 13.43 -18.04 5.70
CA LYS A 48 12.34 -18.35 6.63
C LYS A 48 10.98 -18.32 5.92
N THR A 49 10.04 -19.07 6.46
CA THR A 49 8.66 -19.10 5.94
C THR A 49 8.00 -17.73 6.05
N VAL A 50 7.46 -17.26 4.91
CA VAL A 50 6.57 -16.11 4.88
C VAL A 50 5.19 -16.54 5.38
N GLN A 51 4.60 -15.68 6.21
CA GLN A 51 3.35 -15.91 6.94
C GLN A 51 2.47 -14.67 6.89
N VAL A 52 1.15 -14.84 6.99
CA VAL A 52 0.19 -13.72 7.06
C VAL A 52 0.55 -12.76 8.20
N ILE A 53 0.78 -13.30 9.40
CA ILE A 53 1.35 -12.55 10.51
C ILE A 53 2.79 -13.04 10.70
N PRO A 54 3.80 -12.16 10.74
CA PRO A 54 3.69 -10.69 10.69
C PRO A 54 3.85 -10.08 9.29
N HIS A 55 4.18 -10.85 8.25
CA HIS A 55 4.69 -10.28 7.00
C HIS A 55 3.63 -9.48 6.22
N VAL A 56 2.43 -10.06 6.02
CA VAL A 56 1.33 -9.36 5.33
C VAL A 56 0.84 -8.18 6.16
N THR A 57 0.65 -8.39 7.47
CA THR A 57 0.18 -7.31 8.35
C THR A 57 1.20 -6.17 8.48
N ASN A 58 2.51 -6.46 8.38
CA ASN A 58 3.54 -5.43 8.34
C ASN A 58 3.51 -4.60 7.06
N GLU A 59 3.28 -5.21 5.89
CA GLU A 59 3.12 -4.44 4.64
C GLU A 59 1.88 -3.54 4.69
N ILE A 60 0.76 -4.03 5.21
CA ILE A 60 -0.46 -3.20 5.40
C ILE A 60 -0.15 -1.99 6.30
N LYS A 61 0.50 -2.22 7.45
CA LYS A 61 0.90 -1.14 8.37
C LYS A 61 1.89 -0.17 7.72
N ALA A 62 2.83 -0.67 6.92
CA ALA A 62 3.83 0.17 6.25
C ALA A 62 3.20 1.04 5.16
N ALA A 63 2.22 0.52 4.41
CA ALA A 63 1.46 1.28 3.43
C ALA A 63 0.65 2.41 4.10
N ALA A 64 -0.07 2.11 5.18
CA ALA A 64 -0.81 3.13 5.95
C ALA A 64 0.10 4.24 6.49
N LYS A 65 1.27 3.88 7.04
CA LYS A 65 2.25 4.87 7.52
C LYS A 65 2.82 5.74 6.42
N ARG A 66 2.94 5.22 5.19
CA ARG A 66 3.52 5.95 4.06
C ARG A 66 2.64 7.12 3.61
N VAL A 67 1.32 6.94 3.64
CA VAL A 67 0.36 7.99 3.25
C VAL A 67 0.04 8.96 4.38
N ALA A 68 0.48 8.66 5.61
CA ALA A 68 0.26 9.50 6.79
C ALA A 68 1.32 10.57 7.03
N VAL A 69 2.36 10.63 6.18
CA VAL A 69 3.43 11.63 6.33
C VAL A 69 2.86 13.02 6.07
N ASP A 70 3.12 13.95 6.98
CA ASP A 70 2.68 15.35 6.95
C ASP A 70 1.14 15.55 6.88
N MET A 71 0.36 14.54 7.28
CA MET A 71 -1.11 14.61 7.33
C MET A 71 -1.59 14.72 8.78
N ASP A 72 -2.55 15.61 9.05
CA ASP A 72 -3.20 15.71 10.35
C ASP A 72 -4.14 14.51 10.62
N VAL A 73 -4.86 14.06 9.58
CA VAL A 73 -5.81 12.94 9.62
C VAL A 73 -5.75 12.18 8.30
N VAL A 74 -5.74 10.84 8.37
CA VAL A 74 -5.86 9.94 7.21
C VAL A 74 -7.13 9.10 7.39
N ILE A 75 -7.90 8.97 6.31
CA ILE A 75 -9.17 8.22 6.26
C ILE A 75 -9.00 7.06 5.28
#